data_AF-A0A256BEC5-F1
#
_entry.id   AF-A0A256BEC5-F1
#
_cell.length_a   1.000
_cell.length_b   1.000
_cell.length_c   1.000
_cell.angle_alpha   90.00
_cell.angle_beta   90.00
_cell.angle_gamma   90.00
#
_symmetry.space_group_name_H-M   'P 1'
#
loop_
_entity.id
_entity.type
_entity.pdbx_description
1 polymer ?
#
loop_
_entity_poly.entity_id
_entity_poly.type
_entity_poly.pdbx_seq_one_letter_code
_entity_poly.pdbx_strand_id
1 'polypeptide(L)'
;MFSILHISDLHRSRDEPVDNDSLVAALLADCDRYAGETPFVPFPEAIIVSGDLIQGASIGAPDWQNEMIAQYSVAGEFLEQVTQRFLNGDRSKLIIVPGNHDVCWNTSFASMELVPKDKYPKNVR
;
A
#
# COMPACT_ATOMS: atom_id res chain seq x y z
N MET A 1 -6.62 9.78 -24.84
CA MET A 1 -7.30 8.85 -23.92
C MET A 1 -6.32 8.63 -22.79
N PHE A 2 -6.76 8.77 -21.54
CA PHE A 2 -5.90 8.72 -20.36
C PHE A 2 -6.19 7.41 -19.61
N SER A 3 -5.15 6.72 -19.14
CA SER A 3 -5.29 5.51 -18.32
C SER A 3 -4.49 5.63 -17.02
N ILE A 4 -4.98 4.91 -16.01
CA ILE A 4 -4.44 4.92 -14.65
C ILE A 4 -4.13 3.48 -14.26
N LEU A 5 -2.93 3.23 -13.75
CA LEU A 5 -2.62 2.00 -13.04
C LEU A 5 -3.11 2.15 -11.60
N HIS A 6 -4.19 1.46 -11.26
CA HIS A 6 -4.75 1.48 -9.91
C HIS A 6 -4.48 0.13 -9.22
N ILE A 7 -3.69 0.18 -8.15
CA ILE A 7 -3.31 -0.97 -7.32
C ILE A 7 -3.69 -0.72 -5.86
N SER A 8 -3.91 -1.79 -5.11
CA SER A 8 -4.35 -1.74 -3.71
C SER A 8 -3.87 -3.00 -2.99
N ASP A 9 -3.92 -2.99 -1.65
CA ASP A 9 -3.72 -4.19 -0.81
C ASP A 9 -2.39 -4.90 -1.11
N LEU A 10 -1.32 -4.11 -1.19
CA LEU A 10 0.01 -4.59 -1.57
C LEU A 10 0.64 -5.48 -0.49
N HIS A 11 0.38 -5.17 0.78
CA HIS A 11 0.87 -5.88 1.96
C HIS A 11 2.36 -6.22 1.93
N ARG A 12 3.19 -5.29 1.46
CA ARG A 12 4.60 -5.56 1.23
C ARG A 12 5.35 -5.82 2.54
N SER A 13 5.97 -6.99 2.61
CA SER A 13 6.94 -7.37 3.63
C SER A 13 8.06 -8.21 2.99
N ARG A 14 9.11 -8.50 3.76
CA ARG A 14 10.21 -9.39 3.32
C ARG A 14 9.80 -10.86 3.26
N ASP A 15 8.76 -11.21 4.01
CA ASP A 15 8.33 -12.60 4.19
C ASP A 15 7.22 -13.00 3.18
N GLU A 16 6.78 -12.05 2.35
CA GLU A 16 5.86 -12.31 1.25
C GLU A 16 6.49 -13.29 0.23
N PRO A 17 5.74 -14.31 -0.24
CA PRO A 17 6.24 -15.31 -1.18
C PRO A 17 6.54 -14.74 -2.57
N VAL A 18 5.94 -13.60 -2.92
CA VAL A 18 6.17 -12.89 -4.18
C VAL A 18 7.00 -11.65 -3.90
N ASP A 19 8.20 -11.59 -4.44
CA ASP A 19 9.08 -10.42 -4.34
C ASP A 19 8.63 -9.27 -5.25
N ASN A 20 9.22 -8.10 -5.02
CA ASN A 20 8.89 -6.89 -5.77
C ASN A 20 9.17 -7.02 -7.26
N ASP A 21 10.29 -7.65 -7.65
CA ASP A 21 10.70 -7.78 -9.04
C ASP A 21 9.70 -8.64 -9.83
N SER A 22 9.26 -9.74 -9.21
CA SER A 22 8.26 -10.65 -9.75
C SER A 22 6.91 -9.95 -9.93
N LEU A 23 6.49 -9.16 -8.94
CA LEU A 23 5.24 -8.41 -9.01
C LEU A 23 5.29 -7.31 -10.10
N VAL A 24 6.40 -6.56 -10.19
CA VAL A 24 6.62 -5.56 -11.24
C VAL A 24 6.62 -6.21 -12.62
N ALA A 25 7.29 -7.34 -12.78
CA ALA A 25 7.31 -8.09 -14.04
C ALA A 25 5.91 -8.57 -14.45
N ALA A 26 5.11 -9.04 -13.49
CA ALA A 26 3.72 -9.43 -13.74
C ALA A 26 2.86 -8.25 -14.23
N LEU A 27 2.98 -7.08 -13.58
CA LEU A 27 2.27 -5.87 -14.00
C LEU A 27 2.66 -5.42 -15.42
N LEU A 28 3.95 -5.48 -15.76
CA LEU A 28 4.44 -5.16 -17.10
C LEU A 28 3.92 -6.14 -18.15
N ALA A 29 3.93 -7.44 -17.84
CA ALA A 29 3.41 -8.47 -18.73
C ALA A 29 1.90 -8.29 -19.00
N ASP A 30 1.12 -7.89 -17.99
CA ASP A 30 -0.29 -7.55 -18.17
C ASP A 30 -0.47 -6.34 -19.09
N CYS A 31 0.43 -5.35 -19.00
CA CYS A 31 0.42 -4.19 -19.89
C CYS A 31 0.71 -4.55 -21.35
N ASP A 32 1.73 -5.37 -21.58
CA ASP A 32 2.03 -5.88 -22.91
C ASP A 32 0.86 -6.67 -23.49
N ARG A 33 0.16 -7.44 -22.65
CA ARG A 33 -1.01 -8.23 -23.04
C ARG A 33 -2.19 -7.34 -23.45
N TYR A 34 -2.62 -6.42 -22.59
CA TYR A 34 -3.81 -5.61 -22.89
C TYR A 34 -3.55 -4.58 -24.00
N ALA A 35 -2.29 -4.20 -24.27
CA ALA A 35 -1.96 -3.24 -25.33
C ALA A 35 -2.39 -3.72 -26.72
N GLY A 36 -2.48 -5.04 -26.93
CA GLY A 36 -2.99 -5.66 -28.15
C GLY A 36 -4.49 -5.96 -28.16
N GLU A 37 -5.19 -5.71 -27.05
CA GLU A 37 -6.62 -6.02 -26.91
C GLU A 37 -7.52 -4.93 -27.53
N THR A 38 -8.79 -5.26 -27.77
CA THR A 38 -9.81 -4.33 -28.25
C THR A 38 -10.93 -4.25 -27.21
N PRO A 39 -11.27 -3.06 -26.68
CA PRO A 39 -10.78 -1.73 -27.06
C PRO A 39 -9.33 -1.48 -26.62
N PHE A 40 -8.63 -0.61 -27.36
CA PHE A 40 -7.26 -0.19 -27.03
C PHE A 40 -7.25 0.52 -25.67
N VAL A 41 -6.41 0.04 -24.76
CA VAL A 41 -6.12 0.68 -23.46
C VAL A 41 -4.71 1.27 -23.54
N PRO A 42 -4.54 2.59 -23.38
CA PRO A 42 -3.21 3.20 -23.44
C PRO A 42 -2.35 2.79 -22.24
N PHE A 43 -1.04 2.95 -22.40
CA PHE A 43 -0.09 2.76 -21.30
C PHE A 43 -0.37 3.77 -20.16
N PRO A 44 -0.24 3.37 -18.88
CA PRO A 44 -0.63 4.23 -17.76
C PRO A 44 0.14 5.55 -17.72
N GLU A 45 -0.58 6.65 -17.48
CA GLU A 45 0.00 7.99 -17.34
C GLU A 45 0.00 8.48 -15.88
N ALA A 46 -0.63 7.74 -14.97
CA ALA A 46 -0.61 7.97 -13.54
C ALA A 46 -0.77 6.65 -12.78
N ILE A 47 -0.31 6.63 -11.52
CA ILE A 47 -0.47 5.49 -10.62
C ILE A 47 -1.28 5.94 -9.40
N ILE A 48 -2.26 5.14 -9.01
CA ILE A 48 -2.97 5.26 -7.74
C ILE A 48 -2.71 4.00 -6.92
N VAL A 49 -2.24 4.18 -5.69
CA VAL A 49 -2.12 3.12 -4.69
C VAL A 49 -3.11 3.39 -3.58
N SER A 50 -4.16 2.57 -3.46
CA SER A 50 -5.31 2.84 -2.59
C SER A 50 -5.31 2.10 -1.25
N GLY A 51 -4.12 1.90 -0.68
CA GLY A 51 -3.97 1.49 0.70
C GLY A 51 -3.28 0.15 0.88
N ASP A 52 -3.06 -0.15 2.15
CA ASP A 52 -2.46 -1.38 2.65
C ASP A 52 -1.13 -1.67 1.94
N LEU A 53 -0.24 -0.67 2.01
CA LEU A 53 1.12 -0.77 1.49
C LEU A 53 1.91 -1.87 2.20
N ILE A 54 1.65 -2.03 3.50
CA ILE A 54 2.31 -2.96 4.40
C ILE A 54 1.30 -3.89 5.08
N GLN A 55 1.78 -4.92 5.78
CA GLN A 55 0.93 -5.77 6.63
C GLN A 55 0.62 -5.09 7.97
N GLY A 56 1.42 -4.11 8.38
CA GLY A 56 1.33 -3.48 9.69
C GLY A 56 1.99 -4.34 10.77
N ALA A 57 1.78 -3.98 12.04
CA ALA A 57 2.30 -4.72 13.18
C ALA A 57 1.19 -5.01 14.20
N SER A 58 1.31 -6.17 14.85
CA SER A 58 0.35 -6.59 15.88
C SER A 58 0.39 -5.66 17.10
N ILE A 59 -0.77 -5.44 17.72
CA ILE A 59 -0.87 -4.65 18.96
C ILE A 59 -0.13 -5.38 20.08
N GLY A 60 0.78 -4.67 20.76
CA GLY A 60 1.61 -5.20 21.83
C GLY A 60 2.87 -5.95 21.37
N ALA A 61 3.16 -6.02 20.06
CA ALA A 61 4.39 -6.63 19.56
C ALA A 61 5.63 -5.86 20.07
N PRO A 62 6.65 -6.52 20.62
CA PRO A 62 7.75 -5.83 21.31
C PRO A 62 8.65 -4.99 20.39
N ASP A 63 8.69 -5.28 19.09
CA ASP A 63 9.54 -4.59 18.10
C ASP A 63 8.75 -4.07 16.89
N TRP A 64 7.49 -3.70 17.12
CA TRP A 64 6.57 -3.25 16.06
C TRP A 64 7.13 -2.10 15.21
N GLN A 65 7.98 -1.26 15.79
CA GLN A 65 8.58 -0.10 15.10
C GLN A 65 9.52 -0.54 13.99
N ASN A 66 10.49 -1.39 14.32
CA ASN A 66 11.47 -1.88 13.35
C ASN A 66 10.81 -2.78 12.30
N GLU A 67 9.80 -3.56 12.70
CA GLU A 67 8.98 -4.37 11.80
C GLU A 67 8.29 -3.49 10.75
N MET A 68 7.54 -2.47 11.17
CA MET A 68 6.87 -1.55 10.24
C MET A 68 7.86 -0.78 9.36
N ILE A 69 8.99 -0.32 9.90
CA ILE A 69 10.05 0.35 9.12
C ILE A 69 10.58 -0.59 8.03
N ALA A 70 10.83 -1.86 8.36
CA ALA A 70 11.32 -2.84 7.39
C ALA A 70 10.28 -3.09 6.28
N GLN A 71 9.00 -3.23 6.63
CA GLN A 71 7.91 -3.38 5.65
C GLN A 71 7.81 -2.14 4.74
N TYR A 72 7.83 -0.92 5.30
CA TYR A 72 7.81 0.30 4.52
C TYR A 72 9.03 0.48 3.61
N SER A 73 10.20 -0.05 3.99
CA SER A 73 11.37 -0.08 3.11
C SER A 73 11.08 -0.93 1.86
N VAL A 74 10.52 -2.12 2.04
CA VAL A 74 10.15 -3.02 0.91
C VAL A 74 9.06 -2.39 0.04
N ALA A 75 8.04 -1.79 0.66
CA ALA A 75 6.99 -1.07 -0.05
C ALA A 75 7.56 0.13 -0.83
N GLY A 76 8.47 0.90 -0.25
CA GLY A 76 9.12 2.03 -0.90
C GLY A 76 9.95 1.63 -2.11
N GLU A 77 10.70 0.54 -2.00
CA GLU A 77 11.44 -0.06 -3.13
C GLU A 77 10.50 -0.48 -4.26
N PHE A 78 9.37 -1.11 -3.93
CA PHE A 78 8.35 -1.47 -4.92
C PHE A 78 7.80 -0.23 -5.65
N LEU A 79 7.38 0.79 -4.89
CA LEU A 79 6.82 2.02 -5.46
C LEU A 79 7.83 2.76 -6.35
N GLU A 80 9.11 2.75 -5.99
CA GLU A 80 10.17 3.31 -6.82
C GLU A 80 10.31 2.55 -8.13
N GLN A 81 10.32 1.21 -8.08
CA GLN A 81 10.42 0.39 -9.29
C GLN A 81 9.21 0.62 -10.21
N VAL A 82 7.99 0.58 -9.69
CA VAL A 82 6.78 0.79 -10.51
C VAL A 82 6.79 2.21 -11.09
N THR A 83 7.11 3.24 -10.30
CA THR A 83 7.19 4.62 -10.82
C THR A 83 8.26 4.75 -11.90
N GLN A 84 9.42 4.11 -11.72
CA GLN A 84 10.48 4.13 -12.71
C GLN A 84 10.06 3.46 -14.03
N ARG A 85 9.33 2.34 -13.96
CA ARG A 85 8.92 1.56 -15.14
C ARG A 85 7.71 2.15 -15.86
N PHE A 86 6.74 2.70 -15.12
CA PHE A 86 5.48 3.17 -15.68
C PHE A 86 5.45 4.68 -15.93
N LEU A 87 6.15 5.47 -15.11
CA LEU A 87 6.06 6.93 -15.13
C LEU A 87 7.42 7.58 -15.44
N ASN A 88 8.42 6.81 -15.89
CA ASN A 88 9.79 7.27 -16.12
C ASN A 88 10.40 7.98 -14.89
N GLY A 89 10.01 7.55 -13.68
CA GLY A 89 10.48 8.14 -12.42
C GLY A 89 9.74 9.40 -11.98
N ASP A 90 8.70 9.84 -12.71
CA ASP A 90 7.91 11.01 -12.35
C ASP A 90 6.96 10.73 -11.17
N ARG A 91 7.46 10.96 -9.96
CA ARG A 91 6.70 10.79 -8.71
C ARG A 91 5.54 11.78 -8.55
N SER A 92 5.47 12.86 -9.34
CA SER A 92 4.34 13.80 -9.27
C SER A 92 3.01 13.20 -9.75
N LYS A 93 3.08 12.05 -10.41
CA LYS A 93 1.96 11.30 -10.97
C LYS A 93 1.62 10.03 -10.18
N LEU A 94 2.28 9.83 -9.04
CA LEU A 94 1.97 8.77 -8.08
C LEU A 94 1.13 9.34 -6.93
N ILE A 95 -0.07 8.80 -6.75
CA ILE A 95 -0.95 9.13 -5.63
C ILE A 95 -1.03 7.92 -4.70
N ILE A 96 -0.80 8.15 -3.42
CA ILE A 96 -0.85 7.13 -2.38
C ILE A 96 -1.91 7.54 -1.37
N VAL A 97 -2.85 6.65 -1.10
CA VAL A 97 -3.85 6.78 -0.03
C VAL A 97 -3.60 5.65 0.95
N PRO A 98 -3.37 5.92 2.25
CA PRO A 98 -3.12 4.87 3.23
C PRO A 98 -4.38 4.04 3.52
N GLY A 99 -4.19 2.75 3.74
CA GLY A 99 -5.20 1.80 4.20
C GLY A 99 -5.15 1.60 5.72
N ASN A 100 -5.92 0.64 6.22
CA ASN A 100 -6.00 0.37 7.66
C ASN A 100 -4.78 -0.38 8.21
N HIS A 101 -4.05 -1.14 7.39
CA HIS A 101 -2.81 -1.81 7.80
C HIS A 101 -1.62 -0.84 7.88
N ASP A 102 -1.70 0.29 7.19
CA ASP A 102 -0.68 1.34 7.23
C ASP A 102 -0.72 2.14 8.56
N VAL A 103 -1.83 2.05 9.30
CA VAL A 103 -2.01 2.68 10.61
C VAL A 103 -1.22 1.95 11.69
N CYS A 104 -0.40 2.69 12.43
CA CYS A 104 0.22 2.17 13.65
C CYS A 104 -0.80 2.10 14.80
N TRP A 105 -1.42 0.94 14.97
CA TRP A 105 -2.35 0.71 16.08
C TRP A 105 -1.67 0.77 17.45
N ASN A 106 -0.40 0.33 17.57
CA ASN A 106 0.37 0.46 18.81
C ASN A 106 0.45 1.92 19.29
N THR A 107 0.80 2.84 18.39
CA THR A 107 0.84 4.28 18.70
C THR A 107 -0.56 4.83 18.99
N SER A 108 -1.55 4.43 18.19
CA SER A 108 -2.93 4.88 18.35
C SER A 108 -3.49 4.49 19.71
N PHE A 109 -3.38 3.23 20.13
CA PHE A 109 -3.84 2.76 21.43
C PHE A 109 -3.06 3.37 22.60
N ALA A 110 -1.74 3.56 22.46
CA ALA A 110 -0.93 4.23 23.48
C ALA A 110 -1.33 5.69 23.72
N SER A 111 -1.99 6.34 22.75
CA SER A 111 -2.49 7.71 22.87
C SER A 111 -3.89 7.81 23.50
N MET A 112 -4.54 6.68 23.77
CA MET A 112 -5.90 6.62 24.31
C MET A 112 -5.87 6.41 25.83
N GLU A 113 -6.88 6.95 26.51
CA GLU A 113 -7.17 6.63 27.92
C GLU A 113 -8.44 5.77 28.00
N LEU A 114 -8.40 4.76 28.84
CA LEU A 114 -9.57 3.94 29.14
C LEU A 114 -10.64 4.78 29.85
N VAL A 115 -11.78 4.96 29.19
CA VAL A 115 -12.93 5.63 29.80
C VAL A 115 -13.62 4.67 30.78
N PRO A 116 -13.86 5.09 32.04
CA PRO A 116 -14.65 4.31 32.99
C PRO A 116 -16.06 4.01 32.47
N LYS A 117 -16.60 2.82 32.77
CA LYS A 117 -17.90 2.36 32.26
C LYS A 117 -19.07 3.27 32.61
N ASP A 118 -19.02 3.91 33.78
CA ASP A 118 -20.04 4.86 34.25
C ASP A 118 -20.11 6.14 33.40
N LYS A 119 -19.08 6.42 32.60
CA LYS A 119 -19.02 7.56 31.68
C LYS A 119 -19.39 7.20 30.24
N TYR A 120 -19.81 5.96 29.96
CA TYR A 120 -20.23 5.58 28.61
C TYR A 120 -21.48 6.38 28.20
N PRO A 121 -21.57 6.85 26.94
CA PRO A 121 -22.78 7.52 26.48
C PRO A 121 -23.94 6.53 26.55
N LYS A 122 -25.03 6.90 27.23
CA LYS A 122 -26.21 6.04 27.46
C LYS A 122 -26.94 5.60 26.17
N ASN A 123 -26.53 6.15 25.03
CA ASN A 123 -27.20 6.05 23.75
C ASN A 123 -26.42 5.20 22.73
N VAL A 124 -25.25 4.68 23.10
CA VAL A 124 -24.46 3.78 22.27
C VAL A 124 -24.81 2.36 22.73
N ARG A 125 -25.71 1.70 21.98
CA ARG A 125 -26.00 0.26 22.12
C ARG A 125 -25.17 -0.51 21.12
#